data_AF-A0A8K0CN02-F1
#
_entry.id   AF-A0A8K0CN02-F1
#
_cell.length_a   1.000
_cell.length_b   1.000
_cell.length_c   1.000
_cell.angle_alpha   90.00
_cell.angle_beta   90.00
_cell.angle_gamma   90.00
#
_symmetry.space_group_name_H-M   'P 1'
#
loop_
_entity.id
_entity.type
_entity.pdbx_description
1 polymer ?
#
loop_
_entity_poly.entity_id
_entity_poly.type
_entity_poly.pdbx_seq_one_letter_code
_entity_poly.pdbx_strand_id
1 'polypeptide(L)'
;ELSDNGFQRQFVATHMKSLVPKYRRVVEGSTRGNNIAYYFTVNGVRRRVYMTFFLDTLNIRDGFIRTTWAKPKDCTIVEKDIRGNHSRHQTVKESVKDSGADHQGVCRWVADPGSNE
;
A
#
# COMPACT_ATOMS: atom_id res chain seq x y z
N GLU A 1 -11.30 -5.87 -21.59
CA GLU A 1 -10.72 -4.52 -21.48
C GLU A 1 -9.87 -4.43 -20.22
N LEU A 2 -8.61 -3.99 -20.31
CA LEU A 2 -7.67 -3.82 -19.18
C LEU A 2 -8.03 -2.60 -18.29
N SER A 3 -9.32 -2.28 -18.17
CA SER A 3 -9.83 -1.04 -17.55
C SER A 3 -9.96 -1.11 -16.03
N ASP A 4 -9.61 -2.23 -15.40
CA ASP A 4 -9.72 -2.36 -13.96
C ASP A 4 -8.40 -1.96 -13.27
N ASN A 5 -8.43 -0.75 -12.71
CA ASN A 5 -7.36 -0.14 -11.92
C ASN A 5 -6.88 -1.05 -10.77
N GLY A 6 -7.72 -1.96 -10.28
CA GLY A 6 -7.34 -2.93 -9.24
C GLY A 6 -6.23 -3.88 -9.70
N PHE A 7 -6.40 -4.53 -10.85
CA PHE A 7 -5.41 -5.45 -11.41
C PHE A 7 -4.11 -4.74 -11.79
N GLN A 8 -4.19 -3.52 -12.32
CA GLN A 8 -2.99 -2.72 -12.62
C GLN A 8 -2.19 -2.42 -11.35
N ARG A 9 -2.86 -2.06 -10.25
CA ARG A 9 -2.20 -1.82 -8.95
C ARG A 9 -1.58 -3.10 -8.39
N GLN A 10 -2.27 -4.22 -8.49
CA GLN A 10 -1.76 -5.51 -8.03
C GLN A 10 -0.50 -5.88 -8.81
N PHE A 11 -0.53 -5.77 -10.14
CA PHE A 11 0.64 -6.03 -10.99
C PHE A 11 1.84 -5.15 -10.58
N VAL A 12 1.61 -3.84 -10.41
CA VAL A 12 2.65 -2.90 -9.99
C VAL A 12 3.19 -3.25 -8.61
N ALA A 13 2.32 -3.56 -7.64
CA ALA A 13 2.72 -3.91 -6.27
C ALA A 13 3.61 -5.16 -6.23
N THR A 14 3.27 -6.22 -6.98
CA THR A 14 4.07 -7.46 -7.08
C THR A 14 5.48 -7.20 -7.61
N HIS A 15 5.62 -6.22 -8.50
CA HIS A 15 6.87 -5.86 -9.16
C HIS A 15 7.70 -4.82 -8.39
N MET A 16 7.22 -4.35 -7.24
CA MET A 16 7.94 -3.41 -6.37
C MET A 16 8.50 -4.09 -5.12
N LYS A 17 9.63 -3.60 -4.61
CA LYS A 17 10.20 -4.09 -3.34
C LYS A 17 10.86 -2.96 -2.56
N SER A 18 10.79 -3.02 -1.24
CA SER A 18 11.51 -2.11 -0.34
C SER A 18 12.99 -2.44 -0.40
N LEU A 19 13.83 -1.45 -0.73
CA LEU A 19 15.27 -1.58 -0.71
C LEU A 19 15.76 -1.29 0.71
N VAL A 20 15.99 -2.36 1.48
CA VAL A 20 16.56 -2.28 2.82
C VAL A 20 18.08 -2.23 2.67
N PRO A 21 18.73 -1.09 2.96
CA PRO A 21 20.20 -1.02 2.92
C PRO A 21 20.82 -1.87 4.03
N LYS A 22 22.02 -2.44 3.79
CA LYS A 22 22.76 -3.24 4.78
C LYS A 22 23.07 -2.42 6.04
N TYR A 23 23.40 -1.15 5.86
CA TYR A 23 23.67 -0.20 6.94
C TYR A 23 22.87 1.07 6.67
N ARG A 24 22.13 1.52 7.67
CA ARG A 24 21.37 2.77 7.64
C ARG A 24 21.50 3.47 8.97
N ARG A 25 21.97 4.72 8.93
CA ARG A 25 21.82 5.63 10.06
C ARG A 25 20.36 6.09 10.10
N VAL A 26 19.62 5.66 11.11
CA VAL A 26 18.28 6.19 11.37
C VAL A 26 18.46 7.45 12.22
N VAL A 27 17.85 8.55 11.78
CA VAL A 27 17.78 9.79 12.56
C VAL A 27 16.46 9.73 13.33
N GLU A 28 16.51 9.96 14.64
CA GLU A 28 15.32 10.00 15.48
C GLU A 28 14.33 11.07 14.97
N GLY A 29 13.05 10.72 14.90
CA GLY A 29 12.01 11.58 14.33
C GLY A 29 11.95 11.63 12.80
N SER A 30 12.81 10.91 12.07
CA SER A 30 12.76 10.89 10.61
C SER A 30 11.57 10.11 10.08
N THR A 31 10.73 10.76 9.25
CA THR A 31 9.60 10.13 8.54
C THR A 31 10.02 9.47 7.21
N ARG A 32 11.29 9.56 6.82
CA ARG A 32 11.75 9.06 5.52
C ARG A 32 11.77 7.52 5.50
N GLY A 33 11.00 6.92 4.61
CA GLY A 33 10.99 5.47 4.37
C GLY A 33 12.26 4.94 3.70
N ASN A 34 12.28 3.63 3.44
CA ASN A 34 13.26 3.00 2.55
C ASN A 34 12.93 3.32 1.08
N ASN A 35 13.95 3.35 0.22
CA ASN A 35 13.75 3.49 -1.21
C ASN A 35 13.03 2.26 -1.78
N ILE A 36 12.37 2.45 -2.93
CA ILE A 36 11.67 1.37 -3.64
C ILE A 36 12.53 0.94 -4.83
N ALA A 37 12.66 -0.38 -5.01
CA ALA A 37 13.22 -1.00 -6.20
C ALA A 37 12.11 -1.54 -7.10
N TYR A 38 12.27 -1.33 -8.41
CA TYR A 38 11.32 -1.73 -9.46
C TYR A 38 11.89 -2.89 -10.26
N TYR A 39 11.03 -3.80 -10.67
CA TYR A 39 11.43 -5.00 -11.40
C TYR A 39 10.48 -5.31 -12.55
N PHE A 40 11.01 -5.96 -13.58
CA PHE A 40 10.21 -6.67 -14.58
C PHE A 40 10.66 -8.12 -14.67
N THR A 41 9.71 -9.01 -14.94
CA THR A 41 10.01 -10.42 -15.18
C THR A 41 10.08 -10.63 -16.69
N VAL A 42 11.29 -10.88 -17.21
CA VAL A 42 11.54 -11.12 -18.64
C VAL A 42 12.12 -12.51 -18.77
N ASN A 43 11.49 -13.36 -19.58
CA ASN A 43 11.87 -14.78 -19.75
C ASN A 43 11.97 -15.54 -18.43
N GLY A 44 11.04 -15.29 -17.50
CA GLY A 44 11.05 -15.88 -16.15
C GLY A 44 12.12 -15.31 -15.20
N VAL A 45 12.98 -14.41 -15.67
CA VAL A 45 14.03 -13.78 -14.85
C VAL A 45 13.59 -12.40 -14.40
N ARG A 46 13.62 -12.18 -13.08
CA ARG A 46 13.31 -10.88 -12.49
C ARG A 46 14.50 -9.93 -12.64
N ARG A 47 14.37 -8.90 -13.47
CA ARG A 47 15.37 -7.87 -13.75
C ARG A 47 15.00 -6.57 -13.04
N ARG A 48 15.96 -5.92 -12.38
CA ARG A 48 15.78 -4.60 -11.77
C ARG A 48 15.84 -3.53 -12.86
N VAL A 49 14.96 -2.55 -12.79
CA VAL A 49 14.93 -1.41 -13.71
C VAL A 49 14.95 -0.08 -12.97
N TYR A 50 15.28 0.99 -13.69
CA TYR A 50 15.17 2.35 -13.18
C TYR A 50 13.69 2.76 -13.06
N MET A 51 13.44 3.73 -12.18
CA MET A 51 12.09 4.24 -11.93
C MET A 51 11.46 4.81 -13.20
N THR A 52 12.17 5.67 -13.93
CA THR A 52 11.67 6.32 -15.16
C THR A 52 11.24 5.27 -16.19
N PHE A 53 12.11 4.29 -16.46
CA PHE A 53 11.78 3.19 -17.36
C PHE A 53 10.51 2.45 -16.94
N PHE A 54 10.34 2.16 -15.65
CA PHE A 54 9.16 1.46 -15.13
C PHE A 54 7.87 2.29 -15.32
N LEU A 55 7.94 3.60 -15.03
CA LEU A 55 6.82 4.53 -15.19
C LEU A 55 6.42 4.69 -16.66
N ASP A 56 7.41 4.92 -17.53
CA ASP A 56 7.20 5.16 -18.96
C ASP A 56 6.66 3.91 -19.66
N THR A 57 7.20 2.74 -19.32
CA THR A 57 6.76 1.45 -19.89
C THR A 57 5.31 1.14 -19.53
N LEU A 58 4.90 1.43 -18.30
CA LEU A 58 3.54 1.17 -17.83
C LEU A 58 2.59 2.36 -18.05
N ASN A 59 3.10 3.48 -18.60
CA ASN A 59 2.40 4.75 -18.76
C ASN A 59 1.69 5.21 -17.48
N ILE A 60 2.41 5.14 -16.34
CA ILE A 60 1.91 5.52 -15.02
C ILE A 60 2.70 6.69 -14.44
N ARG A 61 2.04 7.47 -13.58
CA ARG A 61 2.66 8.61 -12.88
C ARG A 61 3.17 8.21 -11.50
N ASP A 62 4.14 8.95 -10.97
CA ASP A 62 4.69 8.74 -9.62
C ASP A 62 3.61 8.69 -8.52
N GLY A 63 2.57 9.52 -8.61
CA GLY A 63 1.44 9.48 -7.67
C GLY A 63 0.72 8.12 -7.63
N PHE A 64 0.67 7.39 -8.75
CA PHE A 64 0.13 6.04 -8.80
C PHE A 64 1.00 5.07 -8.00
N ILE A 65 2.32 5.19 -8.10
CA ILE A 65 3.27 4.38 -7.33
C ILE A 65 3.13 4.64 -5.84
N ARG A 66 3.12 5.90 -5.42
CA ARG A 66 2.99 6.29 -4.00
C ARG A 66 1.72 5.77 -3.37
N THR A 67 0.59 5.91 -4.07
CA THR A 67 -0.71 5.44 -3.58
C THR A 67 -0.81 3.90 -3.56
N THR A 68 -0.18 3.23 -4.51
CA THR A 68 -0.14 1.76 -4.55
C THR A 68 0.77 1.21 -3.44
N TRP A 69 1.89 1.88 -3.16
CA TRP A 69 2.84 1.47 -2.11
C TRP A 69 2.32 1.69 -0.70
N ALA A 70 1.50 2.72 -0.49
CA ALA A 70 0.90 3.02 0.81
C ALA A 70 -0.19 2.01 1.22
N LYS A 71 -0.72 1.22 0.29
CA LYS A 71 -1.72 0.19 0.60
C LYS A 71 -1.04 -1.00 1.32
N PRO A 72 -1.73 -1.61 2.31
CA PRO A 72 -1.20 -2.73 3.06
C PRO A 72 -0.91 -3.93 2.14
N LYS A 73 0.22 -4.60 2.36
CA LYS A 73 0.71 -5.73 1.54
C LYS A 73 0.08 -7.07 1.88
N ASP A 74 -0.63 -7.13 3.01
CA ASP A 74 -1.13 -8.38 3.61
C ASP A 74 -2.41 -8.88 2.94
N CYS A 75 -2.92 -8.16 1.94
CA CYS A 75 -4.02 -8.62 1.11
C CYS A 75 -3.49 -9.06 -0.25
N THR A 76 -3.60 -10.36 -0.55
CA THR A 76 -3.32 -10.96 -1.87
C THR A 76 -4.11 -10.30 -3.00
N ILE A 77 -5.20 -9.62 -2.63
CA ILE A 77 -6.08 -8.83 -3.48
C ILE A 77 -5.93 -7.37 -3.04
N VAL A 78 -5.42 -6.52 -3.93
CA VAL A 78 -5.40 -5.07 -3.66
C VAL A 78 -6.84 -4.60 -3.52
N GLU A 79 -7.19 -4.04 -2.36
CA GLU A 79 -8.52 -3.48 -2.13
C GLU A 79 -8.95 -2.58 -3.28
N LYS A 80 -10.19 -2.79 -3.74
CA LYS A 80 -10.83 -2.06 -4.84
C LYS A 80 -10.62 -0.56 -4.68
N ASP A 81 -10.29 0.11 -5.78
CA ASP A 81 -10.11 1.56 -5.79
C ASP A 81 -11.47 2.24 -5.57
N ILE A 82 -11.64 2.90 -4.43
CA ILE A 82 -12.88 3.62 -4.05
C ILE A 82 -12.80 5.13 -4.33
N ARG A 83 -11.75 5.62 -5.00
CA ARG A 83 -11.66 7.05 -5.34
C ARG A 83 -12.76 7.47 -6.31
N GLY A 84 -13.40 8.61 -6.03
CA GLY A 84 -14.56 9.10 -6.78
C GLY A 84 -15.87 8.38 -6.44
N ASN A 85 -15.82 7.35 -5.59
CA ASN A 85 -17.03 6.73 -5.05
C ASN A 85 -17.54 7.58 -3.88
N HIS A 86 -18.42 8.53 -4.17
CA HIS A 86 -19.27 9.15 -3.16
C HIS A 86 -20.41 8.19 -2.82
N SER A 87 -20.07 7.03 -2.26
CA SER A 87 -21.06 6.17 -1.65
C SER A 87 -21.68 6.95 -0.49
N ARG A 88 -22.87 7.51 -0.76
CA ARG A 88 -23.81 8.11 0.19
C ARG A 88 -23.59 7.48 1.56
N HIS A 89 -23.03 8.25 2.50
CA HIS A 89 -22.67 7.78 3.84
C HIS A 89 -23.80 6.89 4.37
N GLN A 90 -23.54 5.61 4.63
CA GLN A 90 -24.50 4.83 5.39
C GLN A 90 -24.51 5.43 6.79
N THR A 91 -25.53 6.22 7.09
CA THR A 91 -25.88 6.60 8.45
C THR A 91 -26.06 5.30 9.21
N VAL A 92 -25.11 5.00 10.11
CA VAL A 92 -25.23 3.88 11.03
C VAL A 92 -26.47 4.16 11.88
N LYS A 93 -27.50 3.31 11.80
CA LYS A 93 -28.59 3.34 12.78
C LYS A 93 -28.01 2.90 14.12
N GLU A 94 -28.19 3.74 15.12
CA GLU A 94 -27.61 3.69 16.47
C GLU A 94 -28.19 2.57 17.35
N SER A 95 -28.50 1.40 16.79
CA SER A 95 -29.23 0.33 17.50
C SER A 95 -28.61 -1.06 17.39
N VAL A 96 -27.35 -1.19 16.96
CA VAL A 96 -26.60 -2.47 17.07
C VAL A 96 -25.23 -2.19 17.70
N LYS A 97 -25.26 -1.77 18.96
CA LYS A 97 -24.17 -2.03 19.90
C LYS A 97 -24.58 -3.32 20.63
N ASP A 98 -23.64 -4.24 20.80
CA ASP A 98 -23.78 -5.57 21.42
C ASP A 98 -24.40 -6.68 20.57
N SER A 99 -23.56 -7.33 19.75
CA SER A 99 -23.29 -8.78 19.83
C SER A 99 -22.40 -9.20 18.66
N GLY A 100 -21.22 -9.74 18.97
CA GLY A 100 -20.22 -10.16 17.98
C GLY A 100 -18.79 -10.05 18.50
N ALA A 101 -18.55 -10.58 19.70
CA ALA A 101 -17.23 -11.10 20.00
C ALA A 101 -16.95 -12.27 19.04
N ASP A 102 -15.67 -12.45 18.74
CA ASP A 102 -15.08 -13.57 18.03
C ASP A 102 -14.89 -13.39 16.51
N HIS A 103 -13.60 -13.25 16.19
CA HIS A 103 -12.96 -13.52 14.90
C HIS A 103 -12.78 -12.35 13.92
N GLN A 104 -11.97 -11.35 14.29
CA GLN A 104 -11.03 -10.73 13.34
C GLN A 104 -9.95 -9.90 14.04
N GLY A 105 -8.69 -10.14 13.68
CA GLY A 105 -7.55 -9.35 14.09
C GLY A 105 -7.69 -7.91 13.61
N VAL A 106 -8.22 -7.06 14.48
CA VAL A 106 -8.22 -5.61 14.31
C VAL A 106 -6.85 -5.11 14.74
N CYS A 107 -6.01 -4.71 13.78
CA CYS A 107 -4.84 -3.88 14.06
C CYS A 107 -5.32 -2.52 14.57
N ARG A 108 -5.53 -2.44 15.89
CA ARG A 108 -5.76 -1.19 16.61
C ARG A 108 -4.44 -0.42 16.61
N TRP A 109 -4.45 0.75 15.99
CA TRP A 109 -3.49 1.81 16.29
C TRP A 109 -3.66 2.17 17.77
N VAL A 110 -2.69 1.79 18.59
CA VAL A 110 -2.50 2.43 19.90
C VAL A 110 -1.41 3.47 19.67
N ALA A 111 -1.83 4.74 19.70
CA ALA A 111 -0.88 5.83 19.91
C ALA A 111 -0.43 5.73 21.38
N ASP A 112 0.88 5.68 21.62
CA ASP A 112 1.46 5.73 22.97
C ASP A 112 1.05 7.06 23.63
N PRO A 113 0.30 7.05 24.75
CA PRO A 113 0.18 8.25 25.57
C PRO A 113 1.49 8.42 26.33
N GLY A 114 2.04 9.63 26.21
CA GLY A 114 3.36 9.99 26.68
C GLY A 114 3.64 9.67 28.15
N SER A 115 4.94 9.51 28.39
CA SER A 115 5.61 9.68 29.66
C SER A 115 5.05 10.85 30.47
N ASN A 116 4.65 10.61 31.70
CA ASN A 116 4.76 11.60 32.75
C ASN A 116 5.10 10.93 34.08
N GLU A 117 6.24 11.37 34.63
CA GLU A 117 6.79 11.22 36.00
C GLU A 117 7.01 9.81 36.59
#